data_AF-A0A9E2F166-F1
#
_entry.id   AF-A0A9E2F166-F1
#
_cell.length_a   1.000
_cell.length_b   1.000
_cell.length_c   1.000
_cell.angle_alpha   90.00
_cell.angle_beta   90.00
_cell.angle_gamma   90.00
#
_symmetry.space_group_name_H-M   'P 1'
#
loop_
_entity.id
_entity.type
_entity.pdbx_description
1 polymer ?
#
loop_
_entity_poly.entity_id
_entity_poly.type
_entity_poly.pdbx_seq_one_letter_code
_entity_poly.pdbx_strand_id
1 'polypeptide(L)'
;MSQLKLSTELVSQMHQFLIQHDENAQDPGVASQYMCAVVGCLLGEQDMPETQKEEILEHLFAFTRHVTQDIAQKMHAPPPQAEVGIWKPGMG
;
A
#
# COMPACT_ATOMS: atom_id res chain seq x y z
N MET A 1 17.63 -3.14 -2.06
CA MET A 1 16.28 -3.24 -1.48
C MET A 1 15.29 -3.28 -2.62
N SER A 2 14.58 -4.40 -2.80
CA SER A 2 13.63 -4.56 -3.90
C SER A 2 12.48 -3.58 -3.68
N GLN A 3 12.29 -2.62 -4.58
CA GLN A 3 11.16 -1.70 -4.55
C GLN A 3 9.90 -2.55 -4.75
N LEU A 4 9.12 -2.75 -3.69
CA LEU A 4 7.84 -3.46 -3.78
C LEU A 4 6.98 -2.73 -4.82
N LYS A 5 6.78 -3.37 -5.98
CA LYS A 5 5.86 -2.88 -7.01
C LYS A 5 4.46 -3.30 -6.60
N LEU A 6 3.88 -2.56 -5.66
CA LEU A 6 2.47 -2.67 -5.33
C LEU A 6 1.67 -2.16 -6.53
N SER A 7 1.23 -3.07 -7.41
CA SER A 7 0.28 -2.69 -8.45
C SER A 7 -1.07 -2.41 -7.79
N THR A 8 -1.76 -1.37 -8.24
CA THR A 8 -3.12 -1.05 -7.80
C THR A 8 -4.06 -2.24 -8.02
N GLU A 9 -3.81 -3.03 -9.06
CA GLU A 9 -4.51 -4.28 -9.36
C GLU A 9 -4.34 -5.34 -8.26
N LEU A 10 -3.11 -5.58 -7.78
CA LEU A 10 -2.87 -6.57 -6.72
C LEU A 10 -3.62 -6.19 -5.44
N VAL A 11 -3.54 -4.92 -5.04
CA VAL A 11 -4.26 -4.42 -3.84
C VAL A 11 -5.76 -4.60 -3.99
N SER A 12 -6.30 -4.25 -5.16
CA SER A 12 -7.73 -4.39 -5.45
C SER A 12 -8.18 -5.85 -5.40
N GLN A 13 -7.44 -6.76 -6.02
CA GLN A 13 -7.75 -8.19 -6.01
C GLN A 13 -7.71 -8.78 -4.59
N MET A 14 -6.70 -8.41 -3.79
CA MET A 14 -6.63 -8.84 -2.40
C MET A 14 -7.80 -8.30 -1.56
N HIS A 15 -8.17 -7.03 -1.75
CA HIS A 15 -9.31 -6.44 -1.03
C HIS A 15 -10.63 -7.14 -1.40
N GLN A 16 -10.85 -7.39 -2.69
CA GLN A 16 -12.03 -8.13 -3.16
C GLN A 16 -12.08 -9.56 -2.62
N PHE A 17 -10.95 -10.24 -2.57
CA PHE A 17 -10.87 -11.57 -1.98
C PHE A 17 -11.28 -11.56 -0.51
N LEU A 18 -10.82 -10.58 0.28
CA LEU A 18 -11.21 -10.46 1.69
C LEU A 18 -12.72 -10.20 1.85
N ILE A 19 -13.31 -9.35 0.99
CA ILE A 19 -14.76 -9.08 1.01
C ILE A 19 -15.59 -10.35 0.74
N GLN A 20 -15.09 -11.28 -0.08
CA GLN A 20 -15.76 -12.55 -0.34
C GLN A 20 -15.81 -13.47 0.91
N HIS A 21 -14.89 -13.26 1.85
CA HIS A 21 -14.81 -14.04 3.10
C HIS A 21 -15.51 -13.35 4.27
N ASP A 22 -15.46 -12.02 4.35
CA ASP A 22 -16.13 -11.21 5.36
C ASP A 22 -16.59 -9.88 4.72
N GLU A 23 -17.90 -9.64 4.69
CA GLU A 23 -18.47 -8.40 4.16
C GLU A 23 -17.98 -7.15 4.90
N ASN A 24 -17.62 -7.28 6.19
CA ASN A 24 -17.06 -6.17 6.96
C ASN A 24 -15.71 -5.70 6.40
N ALA A 25 -15.01 -6.54 5.64
CA ALA A 25 -13.77 -6.16 4.96
C ALA A 25 -13.99 -5.12 3.85
N GLN A 26 -15.23 -4.72 3.53
CA GLN A 26 -15.48 -3.51 2.74
C GLN A 26 -14.88 -2.26 3.41
N ASP A 27 -14.82 -2.23 4.74
CA ASP A 27 -14.09 -1.21 5.49
C ASP A 27 -12.57 -1.41 5.29
N PRO A 28 -11.83 -0.39 4.81
CA PRO A 28 -10.38 -0.49 4.60
C PRO A 28 -9.59 -0.80 5.88
N GLY A 29 -10.09 -0.39 7.05
CA GLY A 29 -9.48 -0.70 8.34
C GLY A 29 -9.57 -2.17 8.68
N VAL A 30 -10.75 -2.77 8.49
CA VAL A 30 -10.97 -4.23 8.66
C VAL A 30 -10.13 -5.03 7.65
N ALA A 31 -10.12 -4.64 6.38
CA ALA A 31 -9.28 -5.28 5.37
C ALA A 31 -7.78 -5.24 5.75
N SER A 32 -7.31 -4.10 6.26
CA SER A 32 -5.93 -3.95 6.73
C SER A 32 -5.61 -4.88 7.90
N GLN A 33 -6.54 -5.07 8.84
CA GLN A 33 -6.37 -6.01 9.96
C GLN A 33 -6.22 -7.45 9.47
N TYR A 34 -7.04 -7.87 8.51
CA TYR A 34 -6.91 -9.20 7.89
C TYR A 34 -5.55 -9.40 7.22
N MET A 35 -5.07 -8.41 6.45
CA MET A 35 -3.75 -8.51 5.83
C MET A 35 -2.62 -8.62 6.87
N CYS A 36 -2.70 -7.88 7.97
CA CYS A 36 -1.76 -8.02 9.10
C CYS A 36 -1.87 -9.39 9.77
N ALA A 37 -3.07 -9.94 9.94
CA ALA A 37 -3.27 -11.27 10.50
C ALA A 37 -2.63 -12.35 9.61
N VAL A 38 -2.78 -12.26 8.29
CA VAL A 38 -2.13 -13.16 7.33
C VAL A 38 -0.60 -13.12 7.48
N VAL A 39 -0.01 -11.93 7.61
CA VAL A 39 1.43 -11.79 7.90
C VAL A 39 1.81 -12.50 9.20
N GLY A 40 1.02 -12.31 10.27
CA GLY A 40 1.21 -12.96 11.56
C GLY A 40 1.15 -14.49 11.48
N CYS A 41 0.19 -15.04 10.74
CA CYS A 41 0.07 -16.48 10.50
C CYS A 41 1.30 -17.04 9.76
N LEU A 42 1.68 -16.41 8.64
CA LEU A 42 2.81 -16.85 7.82
C LEU A 42 4.12 -16.87 8.62
N LEU A 43 4.36 -15.85 9.44
CA LEU A 43 5.55 -15.75 10.27
C LEU A 43 5.49 -16.68 11.49
N GLY A 44 4.30 -16.84 12.08
CA GLY A 44 4.05 -17.72 13.22
C GLY A 44 4.41 -19.17 12.92
N GLU A 45 4.10 -19.63 11.69
CA GLU A 45 4.39 -20.99 11.20
C GLU A 45 5.88 -21.27 10.94
N GLN A 46 6.73 -20.25 10.91
CA GLN A 46 8.16 -20.45 10.63
C GLN A 46 8.89 -21.03 11.84
N ASP A 47 9.80 -21.98 11.57
CA ASP A 47 10.75 -22.49 12.57
C ASP A 47 11.95 -21.54 12.66
N MET A 48 11.84 -20.53 13.52
CA MET A 48 12.90 -19.56 13.81
C MET A 48 12.77 -19.01 15.24
N PRO A 49 13.85 -18.47 15.82
CA PRO A 49 13.82 -17.85 17.14
C PRO A 49 12.78 -16.73 17.25
N GLU A 50 12.13 -16.63 18.41
CA GLU A 50 11.11 -15.61 18.68
C GLU A 50 11.64 -14.19 18.49
N THR A 51 12.86 -13.91 18.94
CA THR A 51 13.52 -12.61 18.76
C THR A 51 13.66 -12.24 17.28
N GLN A 52 13.92 -13.22 16.41
CA GLN A 52 14.02 -12.98 14.97
C GLN A 52 12.65 -12.67 14.35
N LYS A 53 11.58 -13.31 14.84
CA LYS A 53 10.20 -12.99 14.43
C LYS A 53 9.84 -11.56 14.81
N GLU A 54 10.19 -11.14 16.04
CA GLU A 54 9.96 -9.78 16.53
C GLU A 54 10.69 -8.73 15.68
N GLU A 55 11.98 -8.94 15.39
CA GLU A 55 12.76 -8.05 14.51
C GLU A 55 12.11 -7.90 13.12
N ILE A 56 11.60 -9.00 12.55
CA ILE A 56 10.90 -8.96 11.26
C ILE A 56 9.61 -8.15 11.36
N LEU A 57 8.81 -8.36 12.41
CA LEU A 57 7.57 -7.61 12.62
C LEU A 57 7.82 -6.11 12.78
N GLU A 58 8.87 -5.71 13.50
CA GLU A 58 9.26 -4.31 13.65
C GLU A 58 9.63 -3.68 12.30
N HIS A 59 10.43 -4.39 11.49
CA HIS A 59 10.78 -3.95 10.14
C HIS A 59 9.55 -3.81 9.23
N LEU A 60 8.61 -4.77 9.30
CA LEU A 60 7.36 -4.70 8.54
C LEU A 60 6.49 -3.52 8.98
N PHE A 61 6.41 -3.24 10.28
CA PHE A 61 5.69 -2.07 10.81
C PHE A 61 6.31 -0.75 10.34
N ALA A 62 7.65 -0.66 10.35
CA ALA A 62 8.36 0.51 9.85
C ALA A 62 8.11 0.69 8.34
N PHE A 63 8.18 -0.40 7.57
CA PHE A 63 7.93 -0.38 6.14
C PHE A 63 6.49 0.06 5.80
N THR A 64 5.47 -0.50 6.45
CA THR A 64 4.07 -0.13 6.21
C THR A 64 3.80 1.33 6.57
N ARG A 65 4.43 1.87 7.62
CA ARG A 65 4.38 3.30 7.94
C ARG A 65 4.93 4.15 6.81
N HIS A 66 6.09 3.79 6.26
CA HIS A 66 6.68 4.51 5.14
C HIS A 66 5.78 4.48 3.90
N VAL A 67 5.25 3.31 3.52
CA VAL A 67 4.32 3.18 2.38
C VAL A 67 3.07 4.05 2.57
N THR A 68 2.51 4.09 3.78
CA THR A 68 1.32 4.90 4.08
C THR A 68 1.62 6.40 3.90
N GLN A 69 2.78 6.86 4.38
CA GLN A 69 3.23 8.24 4.21
C GLN A 69 3.46 8.60 2.74
N ASP A 70 4.10 7.70 1.97
CA ASP A 70 4.36 7.89 0.54
C ASP A 70 3.05 8.01 -0.27
N ILE A 71 2.07 7.17 0.01
CA ILE A 71 0.75 7.24 -0.64
C ILE A 71 0.04 8.54 -0.27
N ALA A 72 0.06 8.93 1.01
CA ALA A 72 -0.53 10.19 1.45
C ALA A 72 0.12 11.40 0.76
N GLN A 73 1.43 11.40 0.57
CA GLN A 73 2.13 12.47 -0.16
C GLN A 73 1.71 12.52 -1.64
N LYS A 74 1.58 11.37 -2.30
CA LYS A 74 1.11 11.29 -3.70
C LYS A 74 -0.32 11.78 -3.87
N MET A 75 -1.20 11.55 -2.90
CA MET A 75 -2.58 12.03 -2.93
C MET A 75 -2.69 13.55 -2.74
N HIS A 76 -1.75 14.17 -2.01
CA HIS A 76 -1.74 15.61 -1.77
C HIS A 76 -0.87 16.40 -2.75
N ALA A 77 -0.24 15.75 -3.73
CA ALA A 77 0.56 16.45 -4.73
C ALA A 77 -0.35 17.34 -5.59
N PRO A 78 -0.07 18.65 -5.70
CA PRO A 78 -0.84 19.52 -6.58
C PRO A 78 -0.71 19.01 -8.03
N PRO A 79 -1.79 19.05 -8.84
CA PRO A 79 -1.72 18.63 -10.23
C PRO A 79 -0.62 19.45 -10.93
N PRO A 80 0.17 18.84 -11.84
CA PRO A 80 1.16 19.58 -12.60
C PRO A 80 0.44 20.73 -13.30
N GLN A 81 0.88 21.97 -13.02
CA GLN A 81 0.37 23.14 -13.73
C GLN A 81 0.64 22.88 -15.21
N ALA A 82 -0.44 22.71 -15.98
CA ALA A 82 -0.34 22.69 -17.43
C ALA A 82 0.38 23.97 -17.84
N GLU A 83 1.57 23.86 -18.43
CA GLU A 83 2.14 24.94 -19.21
C GLU A 83 1.10 25.27 -20.29
N VAL A 84 0.33 26.34 -20.04
CA VAL A 84 -0.59 26.92 -21.00
C VAL A 84 0.30 27.41 -22.15
N GLY A 85 0.45 26.54 -23.14
CA GLY A 85 1.12 26.87 -24.40
C GLY A 85 0.46 28.11 -24.97
N ILE A 86 1.18 29.23 -24.93
CA ILE A 86 0.79 30.47 -25.60
C ILE A 86 0.84 30.17 -27.10
N TRP A 87 -0.28 29.73 -27.67
CA TRP A 87 -0.48 29.73 -29.11
C TRP A 87 -0.61 31.19 -29.56
N LYS A 88 0.35 31.70 -30.32
CA LYS A 88 0.19 32.94 -31.10
C LYS A 88 -0.05 32.55 -32.56
N PRO A 89 -1.29 32.57 -33.07
CA PRO A 89 -1.51 32.40 -34.49
C PRO A 89 -0.91 33.60 -35.25
N GLY A 90 -0.25 33.31 -36.37
CA GLY A 90 0.52 34.28 -37.16
C GLY A 90 -0.26 35.53 -37.53
N MET A 91 0.40 36.69 -37.42
CA MET A 91 -0.03 37.89 -38.13
C MET A 91 0.54 37.80 -39.55
N GLY A 92 -0.39 37.77 -40.52
CA GLY A 92 -0.08 37.89 -41.95
C GLY A 92 0.20 39.32 -42.39
#